data_AF-A0A4D9D9M5-F1
#
_entry.id   AF-A0A4D9D9M5-F1
#
_cell.length_a   1.000
_cell.length_b   1.000
_cell.length_c   1.000
_cell.angle_alpha   90.00
_cell.angle_beta   90.00
_cell.angle_gamma   90.00
#
_symmetry.space_group_name_H-M   'P 1'
#
loop_
_entity.id
_entity.type
_entity.pdbx_description
1 polymer ?
#
loop_
_entity_poly.entity_id
_entity_poly.type
_entity_poly.pdbx_seq_one_letter_code
_entity_poly.pdbx_strand_id
1 'polypeptide(L)'
;MRVMVTMERPGFPCQKWQPLFQQKPPDSEAPSPEVTPSDQPSIPPPASPRSPNYKTIAALVAGELLLGLLAFPLGHVFKINPLATAKATSGFGPLAAVSALLTLPALLLHLTSGREIEDMLRESLEGIFGSDTAKKRPAVVIAISVLLSLSAGMGEEVAFRGALQPIFAQATGQPMWGLGISSLIFAALHAATPRYFLLALVLSVYLGCLQLRYCNLWVPILVHTLFDVVGFMQNHFWGHWGRKKGGESRAG
;
A
#
# COMPACT_ATOMS: atom_id res chain seq x y z
N MET A 1 59.97 4.42 6.76
CA MET A 1 59.63 4.00 5.38
C MET A 1 58.11 3.80 5.34
N ARG A 2 57.37 4.72 4.72
CA ARG A 2 55.89 4.78 4.77
C ARG A 2 55.35 4.04 3.54
N VAL A 3 54.65 2.94 3.75
CA VAL A 3 53.93 2.23 2.67
C VAL A 3 52.51 2.77 2.64
N MET A 4 52.16 3.48 1.56
CA MET A 4 50.78 3.83 1.23
C MET A 4 50.14 2.63 0.54
N VAL A 5 49.02 2.15 1.09
CA VAL A 5 48.16 1.16 0.45
C VAL A 5 47.05 1.92 -0.27
N THR A 6 47.08 1.90 -1.59
CA THR A 6 46.01 2.40 -2.46
C THR A 6 44.93 1.34 -2.64
N MET A 7 43.67 1.75 -2.50
CA MET A 7 42.50 0.90 -2.71
C MET A 7 42.28 0.63 -4.20
N GLU A 8 42.15 -0.64 -4.58
CA GLU A 8 41.51 -1.08 -5.83
C GLU A 8 40.16 -1.74 -5.49
N ARG A 9 39.09 -1.34 -6.17
CA ARG A 9 37.83 -2.10 -6.24
C ARG A 9 37.65 -2.60 -7.68
N PRO A 10 37.47 -3.90 -7.92
CA PRO A 10 37.10 -4.40 -9.24
C PRO A 10 35.61 -4.17 -9.52
N GLY A 11 35.31 -3.67 -10.73
CA GLY A 11 33.98 -3.35 -11.22
C GLY A 11 33.14 -4.57 -11.58
N PHE A 12 31.82 -4.42 -11.48
CA PHE A 12 30.83 -5.38 -11.97
C PHE A 12 30.54 -5.14 -13.47
N PRO A 13 30.46 -6.18 -14.32
CA PRO A 13 30.15 -6.02 -15.73
C PRO A 13 28.63 -6.04 -15.98
N CYS A 14 28.07 -4.91 -16.41
CA CYS A 14 26.77 -4.86 -17.08
C CYS A 14 26.98 -4.31 -18.49
N GLN A 15 27.27 -5.18 -19.45
CA GLN A 15 27.19 -4.82 -20.87
C GLN A 15 27.06 -6.09 -21.73
N LYS A 16 25.82 -6.54 -21.90
CA LYS A 16 25.45 -7.48 -22.96
C LYS A 16 24.19 -6.96 -23.65
N TRP A 17 24.38 -5.98 -24.53
CA TRP A 17 23.54 -5.74 -25.70
C TRP A 17 24.44 -5.10 -26.77
N GLN A 18 24.73 -5.86 -27.83
CA GLN A 18 25.45 -5.41 -29.03
C GLN A 18 24.55 -4.49 -29.89
N PRO A 19 25.14 -3.64 -30.75
CA PRO A 19 24.40 -2.71 -31.59
C PRO A 19 23.82 -3.42 -32.83
N LEU A 20 22.50 -3.42 -32.97
CA LEU A 20 21.79 -3.88 -34.18
C LEU A 20 21.46 -2.76 -35.16
N PHE A 21 22.16 -1.62 -35.12
CA PHE A 21 21.90 -0.51 -36.04
C PHE A 21 23.20 0.15 -36.53
N GLN A 22 23.89 -0.54 -37.44
CA GLN A 22 24.73 0.12 -38.44
C GLN A 22 24.27 -0.38 -39.82
N GLN A 23 23.18 0.20 -40.31
CA GLN A 23 22.94 0.28 -41.74
C GLN A 23 23.02 1.75 -42.13
N LYS A 24 23.87 2.03 -43.11
CA LYS A 24 24.01 3.33 -43.74
C LYS A 24 22.67 3.69 -44.42
N PRO A 25 22.11 4.88 -44.18
CA PRO A 25 20.86 5.26 -44.85
C PRO A 25 21.10 5.47 -46.36
N PRO A 26 20.15 5.09 -47.24
CA PRO A 26 20.19 5.44 -48.65
C PRO A 26 19.96 6.95 -48.84
N ASP A 27 20.42 7.45 -49.98
CA ASP A 27 20.51 8.87 -50.30
C ASP A 27 19.16 9.61 -50.24
N SER A 28 19.21 10.79 -49.62
CA SER A 28 18.23 11.88 -49.51
C SER A 28 16.84 11.67 -50.13
N GLU A 29 15.85 11.43 -49.29
CA GLU A 29 14.46 11.76 -49.57
C GLU A 29 14.15 13.17 -49.03
N ALA A 30 13.43 13.98 -49.80
CA ALA A 30 13.11 15.38 -49.47
C ALA A 30 12.40 15.49 -48.10
N PRO A 31 12.58 16.60 -47.36
CA PRO A 31 11.98 16.74 -46.04
C PRO A 31 10.46 16.65 -46.16
N SER A 32 9.88 15.65 -45.48
CA SER A 32 8.44 15.58 -45.25
C SER A 32 8.02 16.83 -44.46
N PRO A 33 6.82 17.39 -44.70
CA PRO A 33 6.36 18.57 -43.98
C PRO A 33 6.42 18.31 -42.48
N GLU A 34 7.04 19.25 -41.76
CA GLU A 34 7.20 19.21 -40.31
C GLU A 34 5.81 19.22 -39.67
N VAL A 35 5.35 18.05 -39.23
CA VAL A 35 4.11 17.92 -38.46
C VAL A 35 4.40 18.50 -37.08
N THR A 36 3.91 19.70 -36.84
CA THR A 36 3.94 20.35 -35.53
C THR A 36 3.26 19.44 -34.49
N PRO A 37 3.86 19.22 -33.29
CA PRO A 37 3.29 18.37 -32.24
C PRO A 37 1.87 18.75 -31.76
N SER A 38 1.33 19.89 -32.21
CA SER A 38 0.00 20.39 -31.88
C SER A 38 -1.15 19.68 -32.59
N ASP A 39 -0.90 18.90 -33.65
CA ASP A 39 -1.96 18.35 -34.51
C ASP A 39 -2.28 16.88 -34.26
N GLN A 40 -1.65 16.25 -33.27
CA GLN A 40 -2.10 14.95 -32.77
C GLN A 40 -3.38 15.18 -31.96
N PRO A 41 -4.55 14.65 -32.37
CA PRO A 41 -5.73 14.68 -31.51
C PRO A 41 -5.34 14.00 -30.20
N SER A 42 -5.33 14.76 -29.11
CA SER A 42 -5.08 14.24 -27.77
C SER A 42 -6.15 13.18 -27.51
N ILE A 43 -5.80 11.91 -27.65
CA ILE A 43 -6.70 10.81 -27.32
C ILE A 43 -7.07 11.03 -25.86
N PRO A 44 -8.34 11.32 -25.53
CA PRO A 44 -8.72 11.54 -24.15
C PRO A 44 -8.36 10.25 -23.39
N PRO A 45 -7.80 10.37 -22.17
CA PRO A 45 -7.46 9.20 -21.39
C PRO A 45 -8.71 8.29 -21.28
N PRO A 46 -8.52 6.96 -21.30
CA PRO A 46 -9.63 6.03 -21.23
C PRO A 46 -10.51 6.37 -20.03
N ALA A 47 -11.82 6.45 -20.27
CA ALA A 47 -12.76 6.87 -19.24
C ALA A 47 -12.71 5.92 -18.03
N SER A 48 -12.56 6.47 -16.83
CA SER A 48 -12.66 5.70 -15.57
C SER A 48 -13.97 4.91 -15.51
N PRO A 49 -14.00 3.70 -14.93
CA PRO A 49 -15.23 2.95 -14.72
C PRO A 49 -16.28 3.78 -13.97
N ARG A 50 -17.55 3.72 -14.39
CA ARG A 50 -18.65 4.46 -13.73
C ARG A 50 -19.30 3.70 -12.57
N SER A 51 -19.01 2.42 -12.42
CA SER A 51 -19.60 1.53 -11.40
C SER A 51 -18.54 0.63 -10.78
N PRO A 52 -18.80 0.02 -9.60
CA PRO A 52 -17.83 -0.82 -8.93
C PRO A 52 -17.41 -2.03 -9.78
N ASN A 53 -16.12 -2.34 -9.74
CA ASN A 53 -15.58 -3.54 -10.35
C ASN A 53 -15.59 -4.70 -9.36
N TYR A 54 -16.72 -5.40 -9.28
CA TYR A 54 -16.91 -6.51 -8.34
C TYR A 54 -15.93 -7.67 -8.53
N LYS A 55 -15.41 -7.88 -9.74
CA LYS A 55 -14.38 -8.91 -9.98
C LYS A 55 -13.07 -8.54 -9.30
N THR A 56 -12.63 -7.29 -9.45
CA THR A 56 -11.43 -6.78 -8.76
C THR A 56 -11.64 -6.78 -7.25
N ILE A 57 -12.79 -6.33 -6.75
CA ILE A 57 -13.10 -6.35 -5.31
C ILE A 57 -13.02 -7.78 -4.77
N ALA A 58 -13.67 -8.74 -5.43
CA ALA A 58 -13.62 -10.14 -5.01
C ALA A 58 -12.20 -10.71 -5.04
N ALA A 59 -11.40 -10.36 -6.06
CA ALA A 59 -10.01 -10.79 -6.16
C ALA A 59 -9.14 -10.21 -5.03
N LEU A 60 -9.31 -8.94 -4.68
CA LEU A 60 -8.60 -8.30 -3.56
C LEU A 60 -8.97 -8.98 -2.24
N VAL A 61 -10.27 -9.10 -1.94
CA VAL A 61 -10.74 -9.79 -0.72
C VAL A 61 -10.19 -11.21 -0.64
N ALA A 62 -10.26 -11.97 -1.74
CA ALA A 62 -9.74 -13.33 -1.78
C ALA A 62 -8.22 -13.36 -1.60
N GLY A 63 -7.49 -12.42 -2.19
CA GLY A 63 -6.04 -12.27 -2.06
C GLY A 63 -5.62 -12.03 -0.62
N GLU A 64 -6.26 -11.09 0.08
CA GLU A 64 -5.94 -10.78 1.48
C GLU A 64 -6.24 -11.95 2.41
N LEU A 65 -7.41 -12.58 2.25
CA LEU A 65 -7.76 -13.75 3.05
C LEU A 65 -6.83 -14.93 2.75
N LEU A 66 -6.42 -15.11 1.49
CA LEU A 66 -5.45 -16.13 1.10
C LEU A 66 -4.08 -15.87 1.77
N LEU A 67 -3.63 -14.63 1.82
CA LEU A 67 -2.40 -14.25 2.53
C LEU A 67 -2.46 -14.68 4.01
N GLY A 68 -3.59 -14.40 4.69
CA GLY A 68 -3.82 -14.89 6.05
C GLY A 68 -3.86 -16.41 6.16
N LEU A 69 -4.43 -17.11 5.17
CA LEU A 69 -4.44 -18.57 5.13
C LEU A 69 -3.04 -19.17 4.92
N LEU A 70 -2.15 -18.49 4.18
CA LEU A 70 -0.75 -18.91 4.01
C LEU A 70 0.05 -18.84 5.33
N ALA A 71 -0.44 -18.11 6.33
CA ALA A 71 0.16 -18.09 7.66
C ALA A 71 0.12 -19.46 8.35
N PHE A 72 -0.87 -20.32 8.05
CA PHE A 72 -1.04 -21.63 8.69
C PHE A 72 0.00 -22.67 8.25
N PRO A 73 0.22 -22.94 6.95
CA PRO A 73 1.29 -23.84 6.52
C PRO A 73 2.66 -23.30 6.92
N LEU A 74 2.87 -21.98 6.87
CA LEU A 74 4.10 -21.36 7.35
C LEU A 74 4.28 -21.57 8.86
N GLY A 75 3.25 -21.29 9.65
CA GLY A 75 3.22 -21.53 11.08
C GLY A 75 3.49 -22.98 11.44
N HIS A 76 2.97 -23.93 10.66
CA HIS A 76 3.26 -25.35 10.84
C HIS A 76 4.75 -25.67 10.72
N VAL A 77 5.42 -25.15 9.69
CA VAL A 77 6.87 -25.33 9.47
C VAL A 77 7.69 -24.79 10.65
N PHE A 78 7.30 -23.64 11.20
CA PHE A 78 8.02 -22.97 12.29
C PHE A 78 7.45 -23.25 13.70
N LYS A 79 6.52 -24.20 13.83
CA LYS A 79 5.84 -24.55 15.09
C LYS A 79 5.21 -23.35 15.80
N ILE A 80 4.64 -22.43 15.02
CA ILE A 80 3.90 -21.26 15.48
C ILE A 80 2.44 -21.43 15.10
N ASN A 81 1.54 -21.20 16.05
CA ASN A 81 0.11 -21.08 15.77
C ASN A 81 -0.21 -19.61 15.44
N PRO A 82 -0.61 -19.27 14.21
CA PRO A 82 -0.90 -17.88 13.83
C PRO A 82 -1.99 -17.21 14.68
N LEU A 83 -2.87 -18.00 15.28
CA LEU A 83 -3.97 -17.53 16.12
C LEU A 83 -3.68 -17.70 17.62
N ALA A 84 -2.44 -18.01 18.03
CA ALA A 84 -2.08 -18.26 19.43
C ALA A 84 -2.47 -17.13 20.40
N THR A 85 -2.51 -15.89 19.90
CA THR A 85 -2.86 -14.70 20.68
C THR A 85 -4.26 -14.17 20.36
N ALA A 86 -5.05 -14.85 19.54
CA ALA A 86 -6.44 -14.45 19.24
C ALA A 86 -7.39 -14.80 20.40
N LYS A 87 -7.18 -14.18 21.56
CA LYS A 87 -7.94 -14.46 22.79
C LYS A 87 -9.32 -13.81 22.71
N ALA A 88 -10.36 -14.57 23.05
CA ALA A 88 -11.70 -14.01 23.24
C ALA A 88 -11.66 -12.97 24.37
N THR A 89 -11.94 -11.72 24.05
CA THR A 89 -12.00 -10.66 25.07
C THR A 89 -13.40 -10.57 25.63
N SER A 90 -13.53 -10.57 26.96
CA SER A 90 -14.75 -10.17 27.64
C SER A 90 -14.96 -8.67 27.43
N GLY A 91 -15.67 -8.32 26.36
CA GLY A 91 -16.01 -6.95 25.99
C GLY A 91 -15.06 -6.36 24.96
N PHE A 92 -15.53 -6.23 23.72
CA PHE A 92 -14.86 -5.47 22.66
C PHE A 92 -14.73 -3.96 22.99
N GLY A 93 -15.49 -3.44 23.96
CA GLY A 93 -15.59 -2.01 24.28
C GLY A 93 -14.29 -1.34 24.72
N PRO A 94 -13.60 -1.84 25.78
CA PRO A 94 -12.33 -1.26 26.23
C PRO A 94 -11.21 -1.41 25.18
N LEU A 95 -11.22 -2.53 24.45
CA LEU A 95 -10.25 -2.79 23.39
C LEU A 95 -10.41 -1.80 22.23
N ALA A 96 -11.66 -1.58 21.79
CA ALA A 96 -11.98 -0.63 20.73
C ALA A 96 -11.68 0.83 21.13
N ALA A 97 -11.97 1.23 22.37
CA ALA A 97 -11.70 2.59 22.86
C ALA A 97 -10.20 2.90 22.95
N VAL A 98 -9.40 1.94 23.41
CA VAL A 98 -7.94 2.07 23.47
C VAL A 98 -7.33 2.01 22.06
N SER A 99 -7.80 1.10 21.21
CA SER A 99 -7.41 1.05 19.79
C SER A 99 -7.74 2.36 19.06
N ALA A 100 -8.90 2.96 19.29
CA ALA A 100 -9.30 4.25 18.69
C ALA A 100 -8.48 5.45 19.21
N LEU A 101 -8.01 5.42 20.46
CA LEU A 101 -7.10 6.45 20.97
C LEU A 101 -5.70 6.32 20.35
N LEU A 102 -5.29 5.09 20.05
CA LEU A 102 -3.98 4.79 19.52
C LEU A 102 -3.93 4.82 17.98
N THR A 103 -5.06 4.78 17.25
CA THR A 103 -5.11 5.04 15.80
C THR A 103 -4.80 6.50 15.47
N LEU A 104 -4.90 7.44 16.43
CA LEU A 104 -4.73 8.88 16.20
C LEU A 104 -3.38 9.29 15.59
N PRO A 105 -2.21 8.76 16.03
CA PRO A 105 -0.93 9.08 15.40
C PRO A 105 -0.81 8.53 13.98
N ALA A 106 -1.30 7.31 13.74
CA ALA A 106 -1.34 6.73 12.40
C ALA A 106 -2.27 7.55 11.49
N LEU A 107 -3.44 7.94 11.99
CA LEU A 107 -4.38 8.82 11.31
C LEU A 107 -3.78 10.19 11.02
N LEU A 108 -3.02 10.79 11.94
CA LEU A 108 -2.34 12.07 11.73
C LEU A 108 -1.26 11.96 10.63
N LEU A 109 -0.52 10.86 10.59
CA LEU A 109 0.42 10.58 9.50
C LEU A 109 -0.31 10.40 8.17
N HIS A 110 -1.47 9.71 8.17
CA HIS A 110 -2.30 9.59 6.98
C HIS A 110 -2.85 10.94 6.50
N LEU A 111 -3.31 11.79 7.42
CA LEU A 111 -3.79 13.15 7.13
C LEU A 111 -2.69 14.08 6.61
N THR A 112 -1.42 13.72 6.77
CA THR A 112 -0.26 14.49 6.30
C THR A 112 0.44 13.86 5.08
N SER A 113 -0.12 12.79 4.50
CA SER A 113 0.48 11.98 3.41
C SER A 113 0.83 12.73 2.13
N GLY A 114 0.29 13.94 1.94
CA GLY A 114 0.59 14.79 0.79
C GLY A 114 -0.07 14.33 -0.51
N ARG A 115 -0.06 15.21 -1.51
CA ARG A 115 -0.83 15.08 -2.77
C ARG A 115 -0.51 13.82 -3.58
N GLU A 116 0.75 13.39 -3.57
CA GLU A 116 1.20 12.21 -4.33
C GLU A 116 0.48 10.92 -3.91
N ILE A 117 0.32 10.72 -2.59
CA ILE A 117 -0.37 9.53 -2.05
C ILE A 117 -1.88 9.65 -2.29
N GLU A 118 -2.44 10.85 -2.13
CA GLU A 118 -3.85 11.11 -2.41
C GLU A 118 -4.21 10.81 -3.86
N ASP A 119 -3.40 11.25 -4.82
CA ASP A 119 -3.64 11.03 -6.25
C ASP A 119 -3.52 9.54 -6.63
N MET A 120 -2.48 8.86 -6.15
CA MET A 120 -2.31 7.40 -6.35
C MET A 120 -3.48 6.60 -5.78
N LEU A 121 -3.90 6.93 -4.55
CA LEU A 121 -4.98 6.23 -3.88
C LEU A 121 -6.30 6.53 -4.60
N ARG A 122 -6.53 7.77 -5.04
CA ARG A 122 -7.70 8.16 -5.81
C ARG A 122 -7.82 7.38 -7.11
N GLU A 123 -6.76 7.28 -7.90
CA GLU A 123 -6.77 6.51 -9.15
C GLU A 123 -7.09 5.04 -8.89
N SER A 124 -6.47 4.46 -7.87
CA SER A 124 -6.71 3.07 -7.47
C SER A 124 -8.17 2.85 -7.03
N LEU A 125 -8.71 3.77 -6.22
CA LEU A 125 -10.09 3.70 -5.73
C LEU A 125 -11.11 3.95 -6.84
N GLU A 126 -10.87 4.87 -7.76
CA GLU A 126 -11.75 5.06 -8.92
C GLU A 126 -11.80 3.83 -9.82
N GLY A 127 -10.68 3.10 -9.95
CA GLY A 127 -10.66 1.81 -10.65
C GLY A 127 -11.48 0.71 -9.95
N ILE A 128 -11.54 0.72 -8.62
CA ILE A 128 -12.23 -0.30 -7.80
C ILE A 128 -13.71 0.04 -7.62
N PHE A 129 -14.01 1.26 -7.18
CA PHE A 129 -15.34 1.71 -6.78
C PHE A 129 -16.11 2.35 -7.94
N GLY A 130 -15.41 2.90 -8.94
CA GLY A 130 -16.00 3.69 -10.00
C GLY A 130 -16.24 5.16 -9.61
N SER A 131 -16.02 6.08 -10.55
CA SER A 131 -15.99 7.53 -10.29
C SER A 131 -17.33 8.14 -9.87
N ASP A 132 -18.46 7.51 -10.23
CA ASP A 132 -19.80 8.00 -9.89
C ASP A 132 -20.39 7.37 -8.61
N THR A 133 -19.82 6.27 -8.13
CA THR A 133 -20.46 5.42 -7.11
C THR A 133 -20.57 6.13 -5.77
N ALA A 134 -19.54 6.87 -5.34
CA ALA A 134 -19.57 7.59 -4.07
C ALA A 134 -20.73 8.60 -3.99
N LYS A 135 -21.03 9.27 -5.11
CA LYS A 135 -22.13 10.25 -5.19
C LYS A 135 -23.49 9.58 -5.28
N LYS A 136 -23.62 8.55 -6.11
CA LYS A 136 -24.92 7.92 -6.43
C LYS A 136 -25.33 6.85 -5.41
N ARG A 137 -24.37 6.17 -4.79
CA ARG A 137 -24.57 4.99 -3.93
C ARG A 137 -23.56 4.99 -2.76
N PRO A 138 -23.61 5.96 -1.85
CA PRO A 138 -22.64 6.08 -0.75
C PRO A 138 -22.65 4.85 0.18
N ALA A 139 -23.80 4.23 0.40
CA ALA A 139 -23.91 3.00 1.19
C ALA A 139 -23.13 1.82 0.57
N VAL A 140 -23.06 1.74 -0.77
CA VAL A 140 -22.29 0.70 -1.47
C VAL A 140 -20.79 0.93 -1.28
N VAL A 141 -20.33 2.18 -1.35
CA VAL A 141 -18.94 2.53 -1.06
C VAL A 141 -18.57 2.16 0.37
N ILE A 142 -19.39 2.55 1.35
CA ILE A 142 -19.18 2.19 2.76
C ILE A 142 -19.08 0.66 2.92
N ALA A 143 -20.02 -0.09 2.35
CA ALA A 143 -20.03 -1.56 2.46
C ALA A 143 -18.78 -2.21 1.86
N ILE A 144 -18.36 -1.77 0.67
CA ILE A 144 -17.15 -2.29 0.01
C ILE A 144 -15.89 -1.89 0.78
N SER A 145 -15.80 -0.66 1.28
CA SER A 145 -14.66 -0.20 2.09
C SER A 145 -14.52 -1.02 3.36
N VAL A 146 -15.62 -1.26 4.09
CA VAL A 146 -15.60 -2.12 5.29
C VAL A 146 -15.19 -3.54 4.94
N LEU A 147 -15.69 -4.10 3.84
CA LEU A 147 -15.33 -5.44 3.39
C LEU A 147 -13.83 -5.56 3.09
N LEU A 148 -13.28 -4.65 2.28
CA LEU A 148 -11.87 -4.63 1.91
C LEU A 148 -10.98 -4.43 3.14
N SER A 149 -11.30 -3.46 3.98
CA SER A 149 -10.53 -3.13 5.19
C SER A 149 -10.52 -4.28 6.18
N LEU A 150 -11.66 -4.96 6.36
CA LEU A 150 -11.74 -6.11 7.26
C LEU A 150 -10.98 -7.32 6.70
N SER A 151 -11.03 -7.54 5.38
CA SER A 151 -10.25 -8.62 4.76
C SER A 151 -8.75 -8.37 4.86
N ALA A 152 -8.28 -7.15 4.62
CA ALA A 152 -6.87 -6.77 4.77
C ALA A 152 -6.45 -6.86 6.24
N GLY A 153 -7.20 -6.22 7.14
CA GLY A 153 -6.93 -6.27 8.58
C GLY A 153 -6.90 -7.69 9.14
N MET A 154 -7.75 -8.61 8.65
CA MET A 154 -7.68 -10.01 9.07
C MET A 154 -6.50 -10.75 8.41
N GLY A 155 -6.40 -10.68 7.09
CA GLY A 155 -5.43 -11.43 6.30
C GLY A 155 -3.99 -11.05 6.62
N GLU A 156 -3.70 -9.76 6.55
CA GLU A 156 -2.38 -9.22 6.79
C GLU A 156 -1.96 -9.39 8.25
N GLU A 157 -2.81 -9.08 9.24
CA GLU A 157 -2.39 -9.24 10.64
C GLU A 157 -2.17 -10.69 11.04
N VAL A 158 -2.97 -11.63 10.54
CA VAL A 158 -2.71 -13.06 10.78
C VAL A 158 -1.38 -13.49 10.15
N ALA A 159 -1.06 -13.04 8.95
CA ALA A 159 0.20 -13.34 8.28
C ALA A 159 1.42 -12.69 8.98
N PHE A 160 1.32 -11.40 9.31
CA PHE A 160 2.44 -10.64 9.85
C PHE A 160 2.58 -10.79 11.36
N ARG A 161 1.51 -10.56 12.13
CA ARG A 161 1.57 -10.51 13.61
C ARG A 161 1.33 -11.89 14.21
N GLY A 162 0.51 -12.70 13.54
CA GLY A 162 0.28 -14.09 13.89
C GLY A 162 1.45 -15.01 13.54
N ALA A 163 2.09 -14.83 12.37
CA ALA A 163 3.14 -15.73 11.88
C ALA A 163 4.52 -15.07 11.73
N LEU A 164 4.73 -14.12 10.81
CA LEU A 164 6.10 -13.65 10.48
C LEU A 164 6.84 -13.02 11.67
N GLN A 165 6.19 -12.12 12.41
CA GLN A 165 6.77 -11.46 13.58
C GLN A 165 7.24 -12.48 14.64
N PRO A 166 6.41 -13.45 15.08
CA PRO A 166 6.88 -14.48 16.00
C PRO A 166 7.90 -15.44 15.37
N ILE A 167 7.85 -15.73 14.06
CA ILE A 167 8.87 -16.55 13.38
C ILE A 167 10.24 -15.89 13.48
N PHE A 168 10.35 -14.61 13.14
CA PHE A 168 11.61 -13.88 13.23
C PHE A 168 12.03 -13.63 14.68
N ALA A 169 11.09 -13.41 15.59
CA ALA A 169 11.40 -13.32 17.02
C ALA A 169 11.99 -14.65 17.55
N GLN A 170 11.43 -15.80 17.14
CA GLN A 170 11.93 -17.13 17.50
C GLN A 170 13.31 -17.38 16.90
N ALA A 171 13.50 -17.07 15.61
CA ALA A 171 14.76 -17.30 14.90
C ALA A 171 15.93 -16.48 15.45
N THR A 172 15.66 -15.26 15.91
CA THR A 172 16.67 -14.34 16.47
C THR A 172 16.79 -14.41 18.00
N GLY A 173 15.84 -15.06 18.67
CA GLY A 173 15.71 -15.06 20.13
C GLY A 173 15.29 -13.71 20.72
N GLN A 174 14.89 -12.74 19.90
CA GLN A 174 14.65 -11.36 20.31
C GLN A 174 13.35 -10.79 19.69
N PRO A 175 12.35 -10.40 20.50
CA PRO A 175 11.08 -9.87 20.01
C PRO A 175 11.21 -8.64 19.10
N MET A 176 12.19 -7.77 19.39
CA MET A 176 12.40 -6.53 18.64
C MET A 176 12.91 -6.76 17.21
N TRP A 177 13.70 -7.82 16.98
CA TRP A 177 14.10 -8.21 15.63
C TRP A 177 12.92 -8.81 14.87
N GLY A 178 12.06 -9.57 15.55
CA GLY A 178 10.79 -10.01 14.99
C GLY A 178 9.96 -8.84 14.47
N LEU A 179 9.75 -7.83 15.32
CA LEU A 179 9.05 -6.59 14.98
C LEU A 179 9.69 -5.86 13.79
N GLY A 180 11.01 -5.62 13.86
CA GLY A 180 11.72 -4.84 12.85
C GLY A 180 11.71 -5.51 11.46
N ILE A 181 11.99 -6.81 11.42
CA ILE A 181 12.06 -7.56 10.15
C ILE A 181 10.66 -7.70 9.54
N SER A 182 9.65 -8.07 10.34
CA SER A 182 8.28 -8.19 9.82
C SER A 182 7.75 -6.85 9.32
N SER A 183 8.07 -5.75 10.01
CA SER A 183 7.64 -4.40 9.60
C SER A 183 8.31 -3.94 8.31
N LEU A 184 9.60 -4.26 8.13
CA LEU A 184 10.32 -3.95 6.91
C LEU A 184 9.78 -4.71 5.70
N ILE A 185 9.47 -6.01 5.87
CA ILE A 185 8.87 -6.83 4.81
C ILE A 185 7.48 -6.27 4.44
N PHE A 186 6.66 -5.93 5.44
CA PHE A 186 5.35 -5.32 5.22
C PHE A 186 5.48 -4.03 4.41
N ALA A 187 6.36 -3.12 4.82
CA ALA A 187 6.58 -1.85 4.14
C ALA A 187 7.09 -2.06 2.70
N ALA A 188 7.98 -3.03 2.48
CA ALA A 188 8.50 -3.34 1.16
C ALA A 188 7.41 -3.81 0.18
N LEU A 189 6.42 -4.56 0.66
CA LEU A 189 5.25 -4.96 -0.16
C LEU A 189 4.33 -3.77 -0.48
N HIS A 190 4.44 -2.68 0.27
CA HIS A 190 3.71 -1.43 0.10
C HIS A 190 4.56 -0.32 -0.55
N ALA A 191 5.67 -0.66 -1.20
CA ALA A 191 6.60 0.32 -1.75
C ALA A 191 6.18 0.91 -3.12
N ALA A 192 4.91 1.26 -3.28
CA ALA A 192 4.41 1.90 -4.51
C ALA A 192 5.06 3.29 -4.72
N THR A 193 5.30 4.01 -3.63
CA THR A 193 6.13 5.23 -3.59
C THR A 193 7.01 5.21 -2.34
N PRO A 194 8.13 5.96 -2.31
CA PRO A 194 8.97 6.04 -1.11
C PRO A 194 8.22 6.55 0.12
N ARG A 195 7.25 7.46 -0.08
CA ARG A 195 6.41 7.96 1.01
C ARG A 195 5.44 6.90 1.50
N TYR A 196 4.81 6.16 0.59
CA TYR A 196 3.90 5.08 0.96
C TYR A 196 4.62 3.95 1.70
N PHE A 197 5.85 3.63 1.29
CA PHE A 197 6.75 2.74 2.04
C PHE A 197 6.97 3.23 3.47
N LEU A 198 7.31 4.52 3.67
CA LEU A 198 7.56 5.07 5.02
C LEU A 198 6.30 5.05 5.89
N LEU A 199 5.15 5.41 5.33
CA LEU A 199 3.88 5.33 6.06
C LEU A 199 3.53 3.90 6.44
N ALA A 200 3.66 2.95 5.50
CA ALA A 200 3.44 1.54 5.74
C ALA A 200 4.41 0.99 6.79
N LEU A 201 5.68 1.42 6.79
CA LEU A 201 6.66 1.05 7.81
C LEU A 201 6.25 1.53 9.20
N VAL A 202 5.87 2.80 9.34
CA VAL A 202 5.48 3.36 10.63
C VAL A 202 4.20 2.70 11.15
N LEU A 203 3.18 2.56 10.29
CA LEU A 203 1.96 1.83 10.62
C LEU A 203 2.27 0.39 11.04
N SER A 204 3.16 -0.27 10.31
CA SER A 204 3.49 -1.68 10.56
C SER A 204 4.21 -1.89 11.88
N VAL A 205 5.19 -1.03 12.20
CA VAL A 205 5.88 -1.00 13.51
C VAL A 205 4.87 -0.75 14.62
N TYR A 206 3.96 0.20 14.43
CA TYR A 206 2.96 0.54 15.42
C TYR A 206 2.00 -0.63 15.70
N LEU A 207 1.47 -1.29 14.68
CA LEU A 207 0.64 -2.50 14.82
C LEU A 207 1.40 -3.67 15.49
N GLY A 208 2.68 -3.84 15.14
CA GLY A 208 3.53 -4.85 15.79
C GLY A 208 3.82 -4.53 17.26
N CYS A 209 3.96 -3.26 17.63
CA CYS A 209 4.07 -2.80 19.02
C CYS A 209 2.78 -3.07 19.81
N LEU A 210 1.60 -2.85 19.20
CA LEU A 210 0.32 -3.21 19.82
C LEU A 210 0.24 -4.72 20.09
N GLN A 211 0.66 -5.54 19.13
CA GLN A 211 0.70 -6.97 19.29
C GLN A 211 1.59 -7.39 20.47
N LEU A 212 2.79 -6.81 20.62
CA LEU A 212 3.69 -7.08 21.75
C LEU A 212 3.15 -6.55 23.07
N ARG A 213 2.46 -5.40 23.07
CA ARG A 213 1.98 -4.74 24.30
C ARG A 213 0.77 -5.43 24.91
N TYR A 214 -0.17 -5.85 24.06
CA TYR A 214 -1.46 -6.40 24.47
C TYR A 214 -1.52 -7.93 24.38
N CYS A 215 -0.59 -8.55 23.64
CA CYS A 215 -0.57 -10.00 23.41
C CYS A 215 -1.94 -10.51 22.93
N ASN A 216 -2.57 -9.75 22.04
CA ASN A 216 -3.90 -10.01 21.53
C ASN A 216 -4.02 -9.60 20.07
N LEU A 217 -4.17 -10.60 19.19
CA LEU A 217 -4.23 -10.40 17.74
C LEU A 217 -5.43 -9.55 17.28
N TRP A 218 -6.51 -9.54 18.06
CA TRP A 218 -7.68 -8.71 17.74
C TRP A 218 -7.39 -7.21 17.81
N VAL A 219 -6.40 -6.80 18.61
CA VAL A 219 -6.02 -5.38 18.73
C VAL A 219 -5.50 -4.84 17.40
N PRO A 220 -4.41 -5.37 16.81
CA PRO A 220 -3.91 -4.88 15.53
C PRO A 220 -4.91 -5.10 14.39
N ILE A 221 -5.68 -6.20 14.37
CA ILE A 221 -6.74 -6.43 13.34
C ILE A 221 -7.73 -5.27 13.33
N LEU A 222 -8.25 -4.88 14.50
CA LEU A 222 -9.24 -3.81 14.61
C LEU A 222 -8.63 -2.45 14.24
N VAL A 223 -7.42 -2.16 14.70
CA VAL A 223 -6.72 -0.90 14.41
C VAL A 223 -6.44 -0.76 12.92
N HIS A 224 -5.94 -1.81 12.27
CA HIS A 224 -5.69 -1.84 10.82
C HIS A 224 -6.99 -1.67 10.04
N THR A 225 -8.02 -2.46 10.37
CA THR A 225 -9.34 -2.35 9.73
C THR A 225 -9.90 -0.92 9.83
N LEU A 226 -9.82 -0.29 11.01
CA LEU A 226 -10.31 1.07 11.21
C LEU A 226 -9.48 2.11 10.45
N PHE A 227 -8.17 1.93 10.38
CA PHE A 227 -7.28 2.81 9.64
C PHE A 227 -7.66 2.84 8.15
N ASP A 228 -7.84 1.66 7.55
CA ASP A 228 -8.22 1.52 6.13
C ASP A 228 -9.62 2.07 5.85
N VAL A 229 -10.60 1.79 6.73
CA VAL A 229 -11.95 2.35 6.58
C VAL A 229 -11.89 3.87 6.55
N VAL A 230 -11.17 4.50 7.50
CA VAL A 230 -11.05 5.96 7.52
C VAL A 230 -10.35 6.48 6.27
N GLY A 231 -9.27 5.83 5.83
CA GLY A 231 -8.57 6.17 4.59
C GLY A 231 -9.50 6.12 3.38
N PHE A 232 -10.26 5.04 3.21
CA PHE A 232 -11.23 4.92 2.12
C PHE A 232 -12.35 5.97 2.19
N MET A 233 -12.88 6.24 3.37
CA MET A 233 -13.93 7.25 3.56
C MET A 233 -13.42 8.66 3.23
N GLN A 234 -12.24 9.02 3.71
CA GLN A 234 -11.66 10.33 3.44
C GLN A 234 -11.42 10.56 1.95
N ASN A 235 -10.87 9.56 1.24
CA ASN A 235 -10.57 9.71 -0.18
C ASN A 235 -11.83 9.82 -1.05
N HIS A 236 -12.93 9.17 -0.66
CA HIS A 236 -14.20 9.25 -1.41
C HIS A 236 -15.04 10.49 -1.05
N PHE A 237 -15.08 10.89 0.22
CA PHE A 237 -15.98 11.96 0.67
C PHE A 237 -15.29 13.32 0.83
N TRP A 238 -13.99 13.36 1.14
CA TRP A 238 -13.26 14.61 1.38
C TRP A 238 -12.52 15.14 0.13
N GLY A 239 -12.21 14.27 -0.85
CA GLY A 239 -11.56 14.64 -2.12
C GLY A 239 -12.37 15.59 -3.01
N HIS A 240 -13.61 15.91 -2.66
CA HIS A 240 -14.48 16.82 -3.43
C HIS A 240 -14.40 18.30 -3.03
N TRP A 241 -13.84 18.65 -1.86
CA TRP A 241 -13.93 20.03 -1.35
C TRP A 241 -12.70 20.90 -1.63
N GLY A 242 -11.54 20.32 -1.93
CA GLY A 242 -10.26 21.05 -2.04
C GLY A 242 -9.85 21.51 -3.46
N ARG A 243 -10.50 21.02 -4.52
CA ARG A 243 -10.20 21.42 -5.92
C ARG A 243 -11.16 22.49 -6.43
N LYS A 244 -11.28 23.59 -5.71
CA LYS A 244 -11.57 24.89 -6.35
C LYS A 244 -10.31 25.75 -6.24
N LYS A 245 -9.67 25.98 -7.39
CA LYS A 245 -8.76 27.07 -7.79
C LYS A 245 -7.71 26.49 -8.76
N GLY A 246 -7.43 27.08 -9.92
CA GLY A 246 -7.92 28.31 -10.51
C GLY A 246 -7.38 28.35 -11.93
N GLY A 247 -8.26 28.60 -12.90
CA GLY A 247 -7.89 28.56 -14.31
C GLY A 247 -9.04 29.02 -15.18
N GLU A 248 -9.66 30.15 -14.84
CA GLU A 248 -10.55 30.90 -15.74
C GLU A 248 -10.81 32.29 -15.14
N SER A 249 -9.73 33.07 -15.01
CA SER A 249 -9.82 34.54 -14.96
C SER A 249 -8.47 35.09 -15.41
N ARG A 250 -8.23 34.96 -16.71
CA ARG A 250 -7.25 35.69 -17.52
C ARG A 250 -7.34 35.19 -18.96
N ALA A 251 -8.48 35.45 -19.59
CA ALA A 251 -8.56 35.68 -21.02
C ALA A 251 -9.23 37.05 -21.15
N GLY A 252 -8.58 37.92 -21.93
CA GLY A 252 -8.89 39.34 -22.05
C GLY A 252 -10.21 39.65 -22.72
#